data_AF-A0AA92HAU3-F1
#
_entry.id   AF-A0AA92HAU3-F1
#
_cell.length_a   1.000
_cell.length_b   1.000
_cell.length_c   1.000
_cell.angle_alpha   90.00
_cell.angle_beta   90.00
_cell.angle_gamma   90.00
#
_symmetry.space_group_name_H-M   'P 1'
#
loop_
_entity.id
_entity.type
_entity.pdbx_description
1 polymer ?
#
loop_
_entity_poly.entity_id
_entity_poly.type
_entity_poly.pdbx_seq_one_letter_code
_entity_poly.pdbx_strand_id
1 'polypeptide(L)'
;MDDLVYDPIGLELIAEMTPASFREWNIQMLGGRLEGLPQSVIDGVNDPEAQLAPLLAKMLPGDQLWRCRKWREPLIGHEGIALVRQMRPIIYIRIWNY
;
A
#
# COMPACT_ATOMS: atom_id res chain seq x y z
N MET A 1 8.72 -10.42 3.86
CA MET A 1 7.48 -11.03 4.37
C MET A 1 6.49 -9.89 4.49
N ASP A 2 5.48 -9.87 3.62
CA ASP A 2 4.41 -8.87 3.66
C ASP A 2 3.61 -9.02 4.97
N ASP A 3 3.57 -7.98 5.79
CA ASP A 3 2.79 -7.94 7.03
C ASP A 3 1.32 -7.66 6.68
N LEU A 4 0.63 -8.70 6.23
CA LEU A 4 -0.79 -8.64 5.90
C LEU A 4 -1.62 -8.67 7.19
N VAL A 5 -2.38 -7.61 7.45
CA VAL A 5 -3.23 -7.46 8.64
C VAL A 5 -4.69 -7.51 8.24
N TYR A 6 -5.45 -8.44 8.80
CA TYR A 6 -6.90 -8.54 8.61
C TYR A 6 -7.66 -7.74 9.69
N ASP A 7 -8.78 -7.12 9.30
CA ASP A 7 -9.60 -6.22 10.13
C ASP A 7 -8.76 -5.20 10.93
N PRO A 8 -7.96 -4.36 10.25
CA PRO A 8 -7.05 -3.44 10.91
C PRO A 8 -7.82 -2.34 11.67
N ILE A 9 -7.42 -2.09 12.91
CA ILE A 9 -7.94 -1.00 13.74
C ILE A 9 -6.97 0.19 13.78
N GLY A 10 -7.52 1.40 13.90
CA GLY A 10 -6.73 2.63 14.06
C GLY A 10 -5.99 3.07 12.79
N LEU A 11 -6.54 2.76 11.62
CA LEU A 11 -6.07 3.30 10.34
C LEU A 11 -6.71 4.66 10.08
N GLU A 12 -5.87 5.63 9.74
CA GLU A 12 -6.25 6.92 9.22
C GLU A 12 -6.10 6.92 7.70
N LEU A 13 -7.17 7.30 7.00
CA LEU A 13 -7.16 7.54 5.56
C LEU A 13 -6.29 8.75 5.25
N ILE A 14 -5.25 8.56 4.44
CA ILE A 14 -4.45 9.63 3.88
C ILE A 14 -5.02 10.04 2.52
N ALA A 15 -5.25 9.06 1.64
CA ALA A 15 -5.74 9.28 0.29
C ALA A 15 -6.38 8.01 -0.28
N GLU A 16 -7.38 8.16 -1.15
CA GLU A 16 -7.83 7.06 -2.00
C GLU A 16 -6.78 6.76 -3.06
N MET A 17 -6.63 5.49 -3.41
CA MET A 17 -5.59 5.02 -4.32
C MET A 17 -6.13 4.10 -5.40
N THR A 18 -5.42 4.13 -6.52
CA THR A 18 -5.54 3.17 -7.61
C THR A 18 -4.18 2.47 -7.80
N PRO A 19 -4.11 1.34 -8.52
CA PRO A 19 -2.81 0.72 -8.85
C PRO A 19 -1.85 1.69 -9.56
N ALA A 20 -2.37 2.58 -10.41
CA ALA A 20 -1.57 3.62 -11.07
C ALA A 20 -0.99 4.62 -10.06
N SER A 21 -1.84 5.17 -9.18
CA SER A 21 -1.40 6.10 -8.12
C SER A 21 -0.46 5.43 -7.12
N PHE A 22 -0.56 4.11 -6.94
CA PHE A 22 0.36 3.32 -6.11
C PHE A 22 1.75 3.24 -6.68
N ARG A 23 1.87 3.03 -7.99
CA ARG A 23 3.16 3.08 -8.68
C ARG A 23 3.81 4.45 -8.52
N GLU A 24 3.06 5.53 -8.75
CA GLU A 24 3.58 6.89 -8.61
C GLU A 24 4.06 7.18 -7.18
N TRP A 25 3.27 6.78 -6.18
CA TRP A 25 3.64 6.92 -4.78
C TRP A 25 4.90 6.13 -4.42
N ASN A 26 5.05 4.90 -4.93
CA ASN A 26 6.26 4.09 -4.73
C ASN A 26 7.51 4.76 -5.32
N ILE A 27 7.39 5.32 -6.53
CA ILE A 27 8.48 6.06 -7.17
C ILE A 27 8.86 7.28 -6.32
N GLN A 28 7.88 8.02 -5.80
CA GLN A 28 8.15 9.17 -4.93
C GLN A 28 8.83 8.78 -3.62
N MET A 29 8.40 7.69 -2.99
CA MET A 29 9.02 7.16 -1.77
C MET A 29 10.49 6.78 -1.95
N LEU A 30 10.86 6.35 -3.16
CA LEU A 30 12.23 6.01 -3.53
C LEU A 30 13.09 7.23 -3.93
N GLY A 31 12.62 8.45 -3.64
CA GLY A 31 13.33 9.68 -4.00
C GLY A 31 13.07 10.15 -5.43
N GLY A 32 12.01 9.64 -6.07
CA GLY A 32 11.58 10.06 -7.41
C GLY A 32 12.41 9.47 -8.55
N ARG A 33 13.38 8.59 -8.25
CA ARG A 33 14.23 7.92 -9.25
C ARG A 33 14.39 6.46 -8.89
N LEU A 34 14.34 5.61 -9.92
CA LEU A 34 14.60 4.18 -9.80
C LEU A 34 16.06 3.82 -10.12
N GLU A 35 16.85 4.81 -10.56
CA GLU A 35 18.24 4.65 -10.93
C GLU A 35 19.09 4.30 -9.71
N GLY A 36 19.88 3.22 -9.81
CA GLY A 36 20.77 2.76 -8.73
C GLY A 36 20.11 1.88 -7.68
N LEU A 37 18.80 1.61 -7.77
CA LEU A 37 18.13 0.62 -6.92
C LEU A 37 18.38 -0.81 -7.42
N PRO A 38 18.29 -1.82 -6.53
CA PRO A 38 18.34 -3.22 -6.95
C PRO A 38 17.26 -3.54 -7.98
N GLN A 39 17.57 -4.38 -8.96
CA GLN A 39 16.63 -4.75 -10.03
C GLN A 39 15.30 -5.29 -9.51
N SER A 40 15.31 -6.04 -8.40
CA SER A 40 14.10 -6.55 -7.75
C SER A 40 13.19 -5.44 -7.19
N VAL A 41 13.76 -4.31 -6.76
CA VAL A 41 12.97 -3.14 -6.33
C VAL A 41 12.37 -2.45 -7.53
N ILE A 42 13.15 -2.28 -8.60
CA ILE A 42 12.67 -1.66 -9.86
C ILE A 42 11.54 -2.48 -10.47
N ASP A 43 11.67 -3.80 -10.48
CA ASP A 43 10.65 -4.74 -10.97
C ASP A 43 9.37 -4.63 -10.15
N GLY A 44 9.48 -4.68 -8.81
CA GLY A 44 8.34 -4.50 -7.92
C GLY A 44 7.62 -3.17 -8.11
N VAL A 45 8.34 -2.06 -8.27
CA VAL A 45 7.72 -0.74 -8.51
C VAL A 45 7.03 -0.67 -9.87
N ASN A 46 7.59 -1.33 -10.88
CA ASN A 46 6.97 -1.40 -12.20
C ASN A 46 5.78 -2.34 -12.27
N ASP A 47 5.66 -3.27 -11.31
CA ASP A 47 4.53 -4.19 -11.18
C ASP A 47 3.70 -3.91 -9.90
N PRO A 48 2.93 -2.79 -9.88
CA PRO A 48 2.08 -2.45 -8.75
C PRO A 48 0.99 -3.51 -8.50
N GLU A 49 0.60 -4.26 -9.54
CA GLU A 49 -0.40 -5.32 -9.44
C GLU A 49 0.13 -6.53 -8.69
N ALA A 50 1.38 -6.95 -8.88
CA ALA A 50 2.01 -8.02 -8.10
C ALA A 50 2.14 -7.64 -6.63
N GLN A 51 2.49 -6.39 -6.31
CA GLN A 51 2.55 -5.91 -4.92
C GLN A 51 1.16 -5.84 -4.26
N LEU A 52 0.15 -5.38 -5.01
CA LEU A 52 -1.22 -5.29 -4.54
C LEU A 52 -2.00 -6.60 -4.70
N ALA A 53 -1.40 -7.64 -5.28
CA ALA A 53 -2.05 -8.92 -5.58
C ALA A 53 -2.87 -9.49 -4.42
N PRO A 54 -2.39 -9.53 -3.16
CA PRO A 54 -3.21 -10.07 -2.07
C PRO A 54 -4.46 -9.22 -1.75
N LEU A 55 -4.43 -7.91 -2.02
CA LEU A 55 -5.59 -7.02 -1.90
C LEU A 55 -6.51 -7.16 -3.10
N LEU A 56 -5.96 -7.10 -4.32
CA LEU A 56 -6.71 -7.19 -5.57
C LEU A 56 -7.44 -8.54 -5.70
N ALA A 57 -6.81 -9.63 -5.28
CA ALA A 57 -7.42 -10.96 -5.28
C ALA A 57 -8.64 -11.08 -4.35
N LYS A 58 -8.80 -10.17 -3.39
CA LYS A 58 -9.92 -10.14 -2.42
C LYS A 58 -10.89 -8.98 -2.65
N MET A 59 -10.60 -8.16 -3.65
CA MET A 59 -11.38 -6.99 -4.03
C MET A 59 -12.67 -7.43 -4.72
N LEU A 60 -13.80 -6.88 -4.28
CA LEU A 60 -15.11 -7.05 -4.89
C LEU A 60 -15.54 -5.75 -5.59
N PRO A 61 -16.54 -5.81 -6.50
CA PRO A 61 -17.11 -4.61 -7.11
C PRO A 61 -17.61 -3.62 -6.04
N GLY A 62 -17.12 -2.38 -6.09
CA GLY A 62 -17.44 -1.33 -5.12
C GLY A 62 -16.46 -1.20 -3.95
N ASP A 63 -15.47 -2.07 -3.84
CA ASP A 63 -14.35 -1.88 -2.90
C ASP A 63 -13.40 -0.80 -3.39
N GLN A 64 -12.63 -0.24 -2.46
CA GLN A 64 -11.65 0.81 -2.70
C GLN A 64 -10.30 0.46 -2.09
N LEU A 65 -9.22 0.99 -2.66
CA LEU A 65 -7.89 0.93 -2.08
C LEU A 65 -7.57 2.28 -1.46
N TRP A 66 -7.12 2.29 -0.21
CA TRP A 66 -6.78 3.51 0.52
C TRP A 66 -5.31 3.48 0.93
N ARG A 67 -4.61 4.59 0.73
CA ARG A 67 -3.39 4.88 1.47
C ARG A 67 -3.76 5.18 2.90
N CYS A 68 -3.27 4.37 3.83
CA CYS A 68 -3.55 4.56 5.24
C CYS A 68 -2.26 4.60 6.04
N ARG A 69 -2.31 5.31 7.16
CA ARG A 69 -1.31 5.21 8.23
C ARG A 69 -1.95 4.78 9.53
N LYS A 70 -1.18 4.10 10.39
CA LYS A 70 -1.64 3.81 11.75
C LYS A 70 -1.51 5.04 12.65
N TRP A 71 -2.59 5.41 13.32
CA TRP A 71 -2.75 6.64 14.13
C TRP A 71 -1.87 6.70 15.41
N ARG A 72 -1.15 5.63 15.79
CA ARG A 72 -0.42 5.54 17.07
C ARG A 72 1.01 5.00 16.98
N GLU A 73 1.55 4.81 15.78
CA GLU A 73 2.93 4.37 15.61
C GLU A 73 3.81 5.56 15.18
N PRO A 74 5.13 5.58 15.51
CA PRO A 74 6.01 6.71 15.20
C PRO A 74 5.98 7.08 13.71
N LEU A 75 6.25 8.36 13.41
CA LEU A 75 6.05 9.04 12.12
C LEU A 75 6.73 8.43 10.87
N ILE A 76 7.49 7.33 10.99
CA ILE A 76 8.25 6.71 9.89
C ILE A 76 7.95 5.20 9.87
N GLY A 77 7.51 4.67 8.71
CA GLY A 77 7.40 3.22 8.47
C GLY A 77 6.02 2.56 8.66
N HIS A 78 4.95 3.33 8.83
CA HIS A 78 3.60 2.80 9.10
C HIS A 78 2.56 3.17 8.04
N GLU A 79 3.03 3.61 6.88
CA GLU A 79 2.18 3.84 5.71
C GLU A 79 2.03 2.53 4.94
N GLY A 80 0.79 2.26 4.53
CA GLY A 80 0.47 1.05 3.80
C GLY A 80 -0.82 1.22 3.03
N ILE A 81 -1.23 0.14 2.37
CA ILE A 81 -2.44 0.12 1.57
C ILE A 81 -3.48 -0.72 2.27
N ALA A 82 -4.67 -0.14 2.44
CA ALA A 82 -5.83 -0.85 2.94
C ALA A 82 -6.81 -1.13 1.79
N LEU A 83 -7.31 -2.36 1.73
CA LEU A 83 -8.55 -2.67 1.01
C LEU A 83 -9.72 -2.29 1.91
N VAL A 84 -10.63 -1.49 1.37
CA VAL A 84 -11.77 -0.91 2.08
C VAL A 84 -13.05 -1.34 1.40
N ARG A 85 -13.97 -1.86 2.22
CA ARG A 85 -15.31 -2.27 1.80
C ARG A 85 -16.32 -1.51 2.62
N GLN A 86 -17.25 -0.81 1.96
CA GLN A 86 -18.28 -0.03 2.63
C GLN A 86 -17.71 0.92 3.72
N MET A 87 -16.66 1.67 3.38
CA MET A 87 -15.95 2.60 4.29
C MET A 87 -15.22 1.95 5.48
N ARG A 88 -15.12 0.62 5.52
CA ARG A 88 -14.37 -0.11 6.57
C ARG A 88 -13.13 -0.79 5.97
N PRO A 89 -11.93 -0.54 6.50
CA PRO A 89 -10.74 -1.28 6.06
C PRO A 89 -10.85 -2.74 6.51
N ILE A 90 -10.70 -3.65 5.57
CA ILE A 90 -10.84 -5.10 5.80
C ILE A 90 -9.50 -5.82 5.78
N ILE A 91 -8.53 -5.30 5.03
CA ILE A 91 -7.18 -5.84 4.91
C ILE A 91 -6.23 -4.67 4.76
N TYR A 92 -5.07 -4.75 5.40
CA TYR A 92 -4.01 -3.75 5.31
C TYR A 92 -2.68 -4.43 5.07
N ILE A 93 -1.88 -3.87 4.17
CA ILE A 93 -0.52 -4.33 3.88
C ILE A 93 0.45 -3.20 4.13
N ARG A 94 1.58 -3.52 4.77
CA ARG A 94 2.70 -2.59 4.91
C ARG A 94 3.64 -2.77 3.74
N ILE A 95 3.87 -1.68 3.00
CA ILE A 95 4.70 -1.70 1.80
C ILE A 95 6.16 -1.38 2.14
N TRP A 96 6.37 -0.59 3.20
CA TRP A 96 7.70 -0.20 3.64
C TRP A 96 7.85 -0.47 5.13
N ASN A 97 8.83 -1.30 5.48
CA ASN A 97 9.26 -1.53 6.85
C ASN A 97 10.74 -1.13 6.88
N TYR A 98 11.07 -0.03 7.56
CA TYR A 98 12.46 0.44 7.69
C TYR A 98 13.10 -0.18 8.92
#